data_AF-A0A7S1G364-F1
#
_entry.id   AF-A0A7S1G364-F1
#
_cell.length_a   1.000
_cell.length_b   1.000
_cell.length_c   1.000
_cell.angle_alpha   90.00
_cell.angle_beta   90.00
_cell.angle_gamma   90.00
#
_symmetry.space_group_name_H-M   'P 1'
#
loop_
_entity.id
_entity.type
_entity.pdbx_description
1 polymer ?
#
loop_
_entity_poly.entity_id
_entity_poly.type
_entity_poly.pdbx_seq_one_letter_code
_entity_poly.pdbx_strand_id
1 'polypeptide(L)'
;FEPRVADQVPLLLRMGESSRALAKAIGSADTDLINLALLHMKRTMTGAGKEKEETEFFRALLPHREAVNLLIVYCRQRDPALLKRLYKAYGHYLEYGTVYVKEAYAARSLPERHE
;
A
#
# COMPACT_ATOMS: atom_id res chain seq x y z
N PHE A 1 20.44 -14.73 -22.28
CA PHE A 1 20.40 -14.70 -20.81
C PHE A 1 19.36 -13.66 -20.43
N GLU A 2 18.31 -14.03 -19.70
CA GLU A 2 17.36 -13.03 -19.19
C GLU A 2 17.94 -12.39 -17.92
N PRO A 3 17.89 -11.05 -17.74
CA PRO A 3 18.41 -10.42 -16.52
C PRO A 3 17.64 -10.90 -15.29
N ARG A 4 18.29 -10.93 -14.12
CA ARG A 4 17.64 -11.40 -12.89
C ARG A 4 16.50 -10.46 -12.52
N VAL A 5 15.44 -10.99 -11.89
CA VAL A 5 14.28 -10.18 -11.48
C VAL A 5 14.71 -9.03 -10.55
N ALA A 6 15.68 -9.27 -9.66
CA ALA A 6 16.25 -8.27 -8.77
C ALA A 6 16.88 -7.07 -9.49
N ASP A 7 17.33 -7.24 -10.74
CA ASP A 7 17.92 -6.15 -11.53
C ASP A 7 16.85 -5.46 -12.40
N GLN A 8 15.81 -6.20 -12.79
CA GLN A 8 14.74 -5.73 -13.65
C GLN A 8 13.69 -4.89 -12.91
N VAL A 9 13.30 -5.29 -11.69
CA VAL A 9 12.30 -4.55 -10.90
C VAL A 9 12.72 -3.10 -10.67
N PRO A 10 13.96 -2.81 -10.19
CA PRO A 10 14.42 -1.43 -10.04
C PRO A 10 14.45 -0.65 -11.36
N LEU A 11 14.82 -1.31 -12.47
CA LEU A 11 14.84 -0.68 -13.79
C LEU A 11 13.42 -0.28 -14.25
N LEU A 12 12.45 -1.19 -14.13
CA LEU A 12 11.05 -0.93 -14.49
C LEU A 12 10.48 0.24 -13.66
N LEU A 13 10.78 0.29 -12.36
CA LEU A 13 10.38 1.41 -11.50
C LEU A 13 10.97 2.74 -12.00
N ARG A 14 12.26 2.77 -12.36
CA ARG A 14 12.92 3.97 -12.93
C ARG A 14 12.34 4.39 -14.28
N MET A 15 11.81 3.45 -15.06
CA MET A 15 11.14 3.71 -16.33
C MET A 15 9.67 4.16 -16.16
N GLY A 16 9.16 4.23 -14.93
CA GLY A 16 7.76 4.57 -14.66
C GLY A 16 6.78 3.39 -14.86
N GLU A 17 7.28 2.19 -15.19
CA GLU A 17 6.47 0.99 -15.43
C GLU A 17 6.10 0.28 -14.13
N SER A 18 5.49 1.02 -13.19
CA SER A 18 5.25 0.59 -11.82
C SER A 18 4.40 -0.68 -11.70
N SER A 19 3.30 -0.78 -12.44
CA SER A 19 2.41 -1.95 -12.41
C SER A 19 3.13 -3.22 -12.90
N ARG A 20 3.99 -3.07 -13.92
CA ARG A 20 4.78 -4.19 -14.46
C ARG A 20 5.91 -4.59 -13.53
N ALA A 21 6.54 -3.62 -12.86
CA ALA A 21 7.52 -3.88 -11.81
C ALA A 21 6.91 -4.68 -10.66
N LEU A 22 5.72 -4.28 -10.20
CA LEU A 22 4.99 -4.98 -9.13
C LEU A 22 4.62 -6.41 -9.54
N ALA A 23 4.06 -6.61 -10.74
CA ALA A 23 3.73 -7.95 -11.24
C ALA A 23 4.97 -8.86 -11.31
N LYS A 24 6.12 -8.32 -11.75
CA LYS A 24 7.36 -9.09 -11.82
C LYS A 24 7.94 -9.40 -10.44
N ALA A 25 7.85 -8.47 -9.48
CA ALA A 25 8.21 -8.71 -8.09
C ALA A 25 7.35 -9.81 -7.45
N ILE A 26 6.03 -9.75 -7.63
CA ILE A 26 5.10 -10.79 -7.12
C ILE A 26 5.42 -12.16 -7.74
N GLY A 27 5.65 -12.21 -9.05
CA GLY A 27 6.02 -13.45 -9.75
C GLY A 27 7.33 -14.08 -9.26
N SER A 28 8.20 -13.31 -8.60
CA SER A 28 9.42 -13.83 -7.98
C SER A 28 9.24 -14.37 -6.55
N ALA A 29 8.10 -14.10 -5.92
CA ALA A 29 7.82 -14.37 -4.50
C ALA A 29 8.85 -13.76 -3.53
N ASP A 30 9.69 -12.84 -3.99
CA ASP A 30 10.66 -12.12 -3.18
C ASP A 30 9.94 -10.97 -2.45
N THR A 31 9.82 -11.12 -1.13
CA THR A 31 9.13 -10.14 -0.28
C THR A 31 9.81 -8.77 -0.29
N ASP A 32 11.14 -8.72 -0.44
CA ASP A 32 11.88 -7.47 -0.48
C ASP A 32 11.63 -6.73 -1.80
N LEU A 33 11.55 -7.44 -2.92
CA LEU A 33 11.21 -6.84 -4.21
C LEU A 33 9.75 -6.37 -4.25
N ILE A 34 8.82 -7.11 -3.64
CA ILE A 34 7.43 -6.68 -3.54
C ILE A 34 7.34 -5.40 -2.69
N ASN A 35 7.99 -5.37 -1.53
CA ASN A 35 8.04 -4.18 -0.69
C ASN A 35 8.70 -2.99 -1.40
N LEU A 36 9.79 -3.21 -2.14
CA LEU A 36 10.44 -2.17 -2.94
C LEU A 36 9.46 -1.55 -3.94
N ALA A 37 8.74 -2.37 -4.70
CA ALA A 37 7.76 -1.91 -5.68
C ALA A 37 6.60 -1.16 -5.01
N LEU A 38 6.02 -1.71 -3.93
CA LEU A 38 4.92 -1.10 -3.17
C LEU A 38 5.29 0.27 -2.61
N LEU A 39 6.46 0.38 -1.99
CA LEU A 39 6.92 1.64 -1.39
C LEU A 39 7.26 2.68 -2.45
N HIS A 40 7.80 2.26 -3.58
CA HIS A 40 8.03 3.15 -4.71
C HIS A 40 6.72 3.70 -5.26
N MET A 41 5.76 2.82 -5.57
CA MET A 41 4.43 3.18 -6.05
C MET A 41 3.69 4.10 -5.08
N LYS A 42 3.73 3.79 -3.77
CA LYS A 42 3.17 4.65 -2.74
C LYS A 42 3.76 6.06 -2.82
N ARG A 43 5.10 6.19 -2.87
CA ARG A 43 5.77 7.50 -2.90
C ARG A 43 5.41 8.30 -4.15
N THR A 44 5.26 7.65 -5.30
CA THR A 44 4.96 8.33 -6.56
C THR A 44 3.47 8.67 -6.70
N MET A 45 2.57 7.84 -6.15
CA MET A 45 1.12 7.91 -6.38
C MET A 45 0.28 8.46 -5.21
N THR A 46 0.80 8.52 -3.97
CA THR A 46 0.00 8.91 -2.77
C THR A 46 0.37 10.27 -2.17
N GLY A 47 0.88 11.20 -2.99
CA GLY A 47 1.17 12.57 -2.55
C GLY A 47 -0.10 13.43 -2.34
N ALA A 48 0.04 14.53 -1.60
CA ALA A 48 -1.06 15.48 -1.39
C ALA A 48 -1.61 16.00 -2.73
N GLY A 49 -2.94 15.92 -2.93
CA GLY A 49 -3.63 16.33 -4.16
C GLY A 49 -3.74 15.26 -5.25
N LYS A 50 -3.36 14.00 -4.97
CA LYS A 50 -3.28 12.91 -5.96
C LYS A 50 -4.31 11.79 -5.74
N GLU A 51 -5.55 12.13 -5.36
CA GLU A 51 -6.59 11.12 -5.06
C GLU A 51 -6.88 10.14 -6.22
N LYS A 52 -6.80 10.65 -7.46
CA LYS A 52 -6.95 9.83 -8.67
C LYS A 52 -5.84 8.77 -8.79
N GLU A 53 -4.61 9.12 -8.39
CA GLU A 53 -3.44 8.24 -8.47
C GLU A 53 -3.43 7.22 -7.33
N GLU A 54 -3.94 7.58 -6.14
CA GLU A 54 -4.17 6.61 -5.06
C GLU A 54 -5.20 5.55 -5.47
N THR A 55 -6.26 5.95 -6.18
CA THR A 55 -7.24 5.00 -6.73
C THR A 55 -6.59 4.04 -7.73
N GLU A 56 -5.70 4.54 -8.60
CA GLU A 56 -4.95 3.70 -9.53
C GLU A 56 -4.00 2.75 -8.80
N PHE A 57 -3.34 3.21 -7.74
CA PHE A 57 -2.51 2.39 -6.87
C PHE A 57 -3.30 1.23 -6.26
N PHE A 58 -4.46 1.49 -5.64
CA PHE A 58 -5.31 0.44 -5.08
C PHE A 58 -5.86 -0.52 -6.16
N ARG A 59 -6.19 -0.02 -7.35
CA ARG A 59 -6.63 -0.85 -8.48
C ARG A 59 -5.52 -1.78 -8.98
N ALA A 60 -4.27 -1.30 -9.04
CA ALA A 60 -3.13 -2.11 -9.43
C ALA A 60 -2.84 -3.25 -8.43
N LEU A 61 -3.21 -3.06 -7.16
CA LEU A 61 -3.03 -4.05 -6.10
C LEU A 61 -4.17 -5.07 -5.98
N LEU A 62 -5.38 -4.72 -6.44
CA LEU A 62 -6.56 -5.57 -6.34
C LEU A 62 -6.35 -7.03 -6.81
N PRO A 63 -5.66 -7.32 -7.94
CA PRO A 63 -5.43 -8.71 -8.37
C PRO A 63 -4.38 -9.47 -7.54
N HIS A 64 -3.72 -8.82 -6.57
CA HIS A 64 -2.53 -9.33 -5.90
C HIS A 64 -2.68 -9.35 -4.38
N ARG A 65 -3.33 -10.40 -3.85
CA ARG A 65 -3.65 -10.51 -2.41
C ARG A 65 -2.40 -10.46 -1.52
N GLU A 66 -1.30 -11.05 -1.96
CA GLU A 66 -0.03 -11.10 -1.24
C GLU A 66 0.56 -9.69 -1.07
N ALA A 67 0.51 -8.88 -2.14
CA ALA A 67 0.96 -7.50 -2.12
C ALA A 67 0.08 -6.63 -1.21
N VAL A 68 -1.25 -6.84 -1.23
CA VAL A 68 -2.18 -6.17 -0.32
C VAL A 68 -1.87 -6.53 1.14
N ASN A 69 -1.62 -7.81 1.44
CA ASN A 69 -1.29 -8.26 2.79
C ASN A 69 0.01 -7.66 3.31
N LEU A 70 1.06 -7.61 2.47
CA LEU A 70 2.33 -6.96 2.81
C LEU A 70 2.13 -5.46 3.07
N LEU A 71 1.33 -4.78 2.23
CA LEU A 71 1.00 -3.38 2.43
C LEU A 71 0.24 -3.14 3.75
N ILE A 72 -0.71 -4.02 4.10
CA ILE A 72 -1.44 -3.94 5.39
C ILE A 72 -0.46 -4.05 6.57
N VAL A 73 0.46 -5.02 6.54
CA VAL A 73 1.47 -5.20 7.60
C VAL A 73 2.33 -3.94 7.74
N TYR A 74 2.79 -3.39 6.62
CA TYR A 74 3.55 -2.16 6.60
C TYR A 74 2.76 -0.97 7.19
N CYS A 75 1.53 -0.75 6.71
CA CYS A 75 0.71 0.39 7.11
C CYS A 75 0.31 0.34 8.59
N ARG A 76 0.08 -0.85 9.17
CA ARG A 76 -0.18 -1.01 10.60
C ARG A 76 0.92 -0.44 11.50
N GLN A 77 2.17 -0.45 11.03
CA GLN A 77 3.32 0.03 11.81
C GLN A 77 3.72 1.46 11.47
N ARG A 78 3.53 1.88 10.21
CA ARG A 78 4.15 3.11 9.69
C ARG A 78 3.15 4.13 9.14
N ASP A 79 1.95 3.72 8.77
CA ASP A 79 0.99 4.61 8.11
C ASP A 79 -0.48 4.19 8.36
N PRO A 80 -1.00 4.45 9.57
CA PRO A 80 -2.40 4.14 9.91
C PRO A 80 -3.41 4.93 9.07
N ALA A 81 -3.03 6.10 8.54
CA ALA A 81 -3.89 6.90 7.68
C ALA A 81 -4.11 6.21 6.31
N LEU A 82 -3.05 5.72 5.67
CA LEU A 82 -3.17 4.93 4.45
C LEU A 82 -3.91 3.61 4.72
N LEU A 83 -3.69 2.98 5.88
CA LEU A 83 -4.43 1.76 6.27
C LEU A 83 -5.94 1.99 6.27
N LYS A 84 -6.42 3.10 6.84
CA LYS A 84 -7.83 3.48 6.84
C LYS A 84 -8.36 3.65 5.42
N ARG A 85 -7.64 4.38 4.55
CA ARG A 85 -8.04 4.57 3.15
C ARG A 85 -8.08 3.27 2.36
N LEU A 86 -7.12 2.37 2.61
CA LEU A 86 -7.06 1.02 2.03
C LEU A 86 -8.28 0.18 2.43
N TYR A 87 -8.61 0.11 3.73
CA TYR A 87 -9.77 -0.64 4.21
C TYR A 87 -11.08 -0.09 3.66
N LYS A 88 -11.21 1.23 3.59
CA LYS A 88 -12.37 1.88 2.96
C LYS A 88 -12.47 1.52 1.47
N ALA A 89 -11.37 1.60 0.72
CA ALA A 89 -11.34 1.33 -0.71
C ALA A 89 -11.70 -0.12 -1.08
N TYR A 90 -11.30 -1.09 -0.24
CA TYR A 90 -11.63 -2.50 -0.46
C TYR A 90 -12.91 -2.99 0.26
N GLY A 91 -13.67 -2.10 0.89
CA GLY A 91 -14.92 -2.46 1.57
C GLY A 91 -14.73 -3.27 2.87
N HIS A 92 -13.54 -3.22 3.46
CA HIS A 92 -13.23 -3.84 4.75
C HIS A 92 -13.73 -2.94 5.90
N TYR A 93 -15.05 -2.76 5.98
CA TYR A 93 -15.66 -1.79 6.90
C TYR A 93 -15.51 -2.17 8.38
N LEU A 94 -15.44 -3.47 8.69
CA LEU A 94 -15.19 -3.94 10.06
C LEU A 94 -13.79 -3.52 10.52
N GLU A 95 -12.78 -3.79 9.71
CA GLU A 95 -11.39 -3.41 9.97
C GLU A 95 -11.25 -1.89 9.98
N TYR A 96 -11.90 -1.19 9.04
CA TYR A 96 -11.95 0.27 9.00
C TYR A 96 -12.47 0.84 10.33
N GLY A 97 -13.64 0.41 10.80
CA GLY A 97 -14.21 0.85 12.08
C GLY A 97 -13.32 0.46 13.27
N THR A 98 -12.69 -0.71 13.23
CA THR A 98 -11.77 -1.16 14.29
C THR A 98 -10.58 -0.21 14.46
N VAL A 99 -10.10 0.42 13.38
CA VAL A 99 -9.03 1.43 13.49
C VAL A 99 -9.52 2.65 14.28
N TYR A 100 -10.72 3.17 14.00
CA TYR A 100 -11.29 4.30 14.74
C TYR A 100 -11.51 3.99 16.21
N VAL A 101 -12.02 2.79 16.51
CA VAL A 101 -12.20 2.35 17.91
C VAL A 101 -10.85 2.36 18.63
N LYS A 102 -9.80 1.80 18.04
CA LYS A 102 -8.46 1.79 18.63
C LYS A 102 -7.91 3.20 18.86
N GLU A 103 -8.10 4.11 17.91
CA GLU A 103 -7.70 5.51 18.03
C GLU A 103 -8.46 6.21 19.18
N ALA A 104 -9.77 5.98 19.30
CA ALA A 104 -10.60 6.57 20.36
C ALA A 104 -10.21 6.10 21.77
N TYR A 105 -9.80 4.82 21.92
CA TYR A 105 -9.28 4.30 23.18
C TYR A 105 -7.86 4.81 23.50
N ALA A 106 -7.08 5.20 22.50
CA ALA A 106 -5.74 5.77 22.69
C ALA A 106 -5.75 7.29 22.98
N ALA A 107 -6.84 7.99 22.65
CA ALA A 107 -7.02 9.42 22.89
C ALA A 107 -7.00 9.76 24.39
N ARG A 108 -6.33 10.86 24.77
CA ARG A 108 -6.17 11.27 26.18
C ARG A 108 -7.31 12.14 26.68
N SER A 109 -8.08 12.70 25.75
CA SER A 109 -9.19 13.61 26.07
C SER A 109 -10.37 13.37 25.13
N LEU A 110 -11.56 13.78 25.55
CA LEU A 110 -12.77 13.69 24.72
C LEU A 110 -12.64 14.47 23.39
N PRO A 111 -12.08 15.69 23.36
CA PRO A 111 -11.89 16.43 22.10
C PRO A 111 -10.93 15.78 21.09
N GLU A 112 -10.02 14.92 21.55
CA GLU A 112 -9.10 14.17 20.68
C GLU A 112 -9.76 12.96 20.01
N ARG A 113 -10.96 12.56 20.45
CA ARG A 113 -11.70 11.46 19.81
C ARG A 113 -12.36 12.00 18.55
N HIS A 114 -11.85 11.58 17.39
CA HIS A 114 -12.49 11.86 16.10
C HIS A 114 -13.87 11.17 16.05
N GLU A 115 -14.93 11.96 15.83
CA GLU A 115 -16.28 11.48 15.47
C GLU A 115 -16.32 10.95 14.02
#